data_AF-A0A662GNN4-F1
#
_entry.id   AF-A0A662GNN4-F1
#
_cell.length_a   1.000
_cell.length_b   1.000
_cell.length_c   1.000
_cell.angle_alpha   90.00
_cell.angle_beta   90.00
_cell.angle_gamma   90.00
#
_symmetry.space_group_name_H-M   'P 1'
#
loop_
_entity.id
_entity.type
_entity.pdbx_description
1 polymer ?
#
loop_
_entity_poly.entity_id
_entity_poly.type
_entity_poly.pdbx_seq_one_letter_code
_entity_poly.pdbx_strand_id
1 'polypeptide(L)'
;MISGVFLPYLSEIYASHKKEGISYATFKITKIAFFLYMPLFFFLIPLAYDFIIFYAGTNYVESAWILMPLLFLSAMYVPSYSLWTKSEVAAKRPILPTKEALTSRLFYIIASIILIPAFGTIGFLLSTFISMLPFWLYFYRKSSRDNIMKIDIMSMLKATIIGLTLAITLYFLRILGGLYITILALIPCAVIYLNLSFLLGTVTREEFAYIKKSSPKSLRKIFTIIEKLILI
;
A
#
# COMPACT_ATOMS: atom_id res chain seq x y z
N MET A 1 -6.59 6.78 -5.74
CA MET A 1 -7.80 6.41 -6.51
C MET A 1 -8.75 5.51 -5.72
N ILE A 2 -8.30 4.43 -5.06
CA ILE A 2 -9.18 3.56 -4.25
C ILE A 2 -9.68 4.27 -2.97
N SER A 3 -8.81 5.02 -2.30
CA SER A 3 -9.15 5.83 -1.12
C SER A 3 -10.20 6.93 -1.37
N GLY A 4 -10.38 7.36 -2.63
CA GLY A 4 -11.42 8.31 -3.02
C GLY A 4 -12.83 7.71 -2.98
N VAL A 5 -12.95 6.40 -3.23
CA VAL A 5 -14.22 5.66 -3.15
C VAL A 5 -14.69 5.54 -1.70
N PHE A 6 -13.76 5.50 -0.75
CA PHE A 6 -14.06 5.31 0.66
C PHE A 6 -14.42 6.60 1.40
N LEU A 7 -14.03 7.77 0.90
CA LEU A 7 -14.27 9.03 1.59
C LEU A 7 -15.77 9.33 1.80
N PRO A 8 -16.66 9.25 0.79
CA PRO A 8 -18.10 9.48 0.99
C PRO A 8 -18.71 8.50 2.01
N TYR A 9 -18.32 7.23 1.93
CA TYR A 9 -18.78 6.18 2.86
C TYR A 9 -18.34 6.45 4.30
N LEU A 10 -17.08 6.82 4.51
CA LEU A 10 -16.57 7.18 5.84
C LEU A 10 -17.26 8.43 6.39
N SER A 11 -17.54 9.42 5.55
CA SER A 11 -18.30 10.62 5.94
C SER A 11 -19.74 10.30 6.33
N GLU A 12 -20.41 9.39 5.63
CA GLU A 12 -21.77 8.94 5.96
C GLU A 12 -21.82 8.20 7.31
N ILE A 13 -20.90 7.26 7.53
CA ILE A 13 -20.81 6.57 8.82
C ILE A 13 -20.51 7.56 9.95
N TYR A 14 -19.61 8.52 9.72
CA TYR A 14 -19.29 9.54 10.71
C TYR A 14 -20.51 10.40 11.05
N ALA A 15 -21.27 10.82 10.04
CA ALA A 15 -22.51 11.58 10.21
C ALA A 15 -23.60 10.79 10.95
N SER A 16 -23.61 9.46 10.84
CA SER A 16 -24.55 8.60 11.57
C SER A 16 -24.26 8.48 13.09
N HIS A 17 -23.20 9.13 13.59
CA HIS A 17 -22.76 9.14 15.00
C HIS A 17 -22.45 7.76 15.64
N LYS A 18 -22.45 6.67 14.87
CA LYS A 18 -22.06 5.33 15.33
C LYS A 18 -20.53 5.22 15.35
N LYS A 19 -19.89 5.69 16.43
CA LYS A 19 -18.41 5.69 16.58
C LYS A 19 -17.77 4.31 16.35
N GLU A 20 -18.40 3.24 16.83
CA GLU A 20 -17.92 1.87 16.62
C GLU A 20 -17.95 1.45 15.14
N GLY A 21 -18.92 1.96 14.38
CA GLY A 21 -19.03 1.70 12.94
C GLY A 21 -17.89 2.30 12.14
N ILE A 22 -17.32 3.43 12.57
CA ILE A 22 -16.19 4.08 11.88
C ILE A 22 -14.93 3.23 12.03
N SER A 23 -14.64 2.79 13.25
CA SER A 23 -13.48 1.94 13.55
C SER A 23 -13.54 0.62 12.80
N TYR A 24 -14.72 0.01 12.76
CA TYR A 24 -14.94 -1.25 12.02
C TYR A 24 -14.84 -1.06 10.50
N ALA A 25 -15.38 0.04 9.97
CA ALA A 25 -15.27 0.36 8.56
C ALA A 25 -13.82 0.63 8.16
N THR A 26 -13.08 1.44 8.92
CA THR A 26 -11.67 1.74 8.64
C THR A 26 -10.80 0.50 8.78
N PHE A 27 -11.10 -0.41 9.72
CA PHE A 27 -10.45 -1.71 9.85
C PHE A 27 -10.62 -2.58 8.58
N LYS A 28 -11.86 -2.73 8.09
CA LYS A 28 -12.09 -3.49 6.84
C LYS A 28 -11.40 -2.83 5.65
N ILE A 29 -11.56 -1.51 5.52
CA ILE A 29 -11.01 -0.76 4.39
C ILE A 29 -9.48 -0.82 4.37
N THR A 30 -8.80 -0.75 5.52
CA THR A 30 -7.34 -0.90 5.59
C THR A 30 -6.88 -2.27 5.14
N LYS A 31 -7.51 -3.33 5.66
CA LYS A 31 -7.24 -4.71 5.25
C LYS A 31 -7.34 -4.90 3.73
N ILE A 32 -8.40 -4.35 3.15
CA ILE A 32 -8.65 -4.35 1.70
C ILE A 32 -7.61 -3.55 0.92
N ALA A 33 -7.25 -2.36 1.41
CA ALA A 33 -6.23 -1.55 0.74
C ALA A 33 -4.89 -2.26 0.75
N PHE A 34 -4.46 -2.86 1.87
CA PHE A 34 -3.23 -3.64 1.88
C PHE A 34 -3.28 -4.80 0.89
N PHE A 35 -4.38 -5.54 0.85
CA PHE A 35 -4.58 -6.61 -0.13
C PHE A 35 -4.44 -6.15 -1.59
N LEU A 36 -4.91 -4.94 -1.94
CA LEU A 36 -4.82 -4.43 -3.31
C LEU A 36 -3.48 -3.75 -3.62
N TYR A 37 -2.92 -3.00 -2.67
CA TYR A 37 -1.70 -2.21 -2.88
C TYR A 37 -0.43 -3.05 -2.77
N MET A 38 -0.41 -4.09 -1.92
CA MET A 38 0.77 -4.94 -1.74
C MET A 38 1.26 -5.58 -3.04
N PRO A 39 0.44 -6.32 -3.82
CA PRO A 39 0.92 -6.91 -5.07
C PRO A 39 1.34 -5.85 -6.08
N LEU A 40 0.66 -4.69 -6.11
CA LEU A 40 1.00 -3.59 -7.00
C LEU A 40 2.43 -3.08 -6.78
N PHE A 41 2.85 -2.88 -5.54
CA PHE A 41 4.21 -2.42 -5.27
C PHE A 41 5.23 -3.55 -5.34
N PHE A 42 4.91 -4.72 -4.78
CA PHE A 42 5.84 -5.85 -4.73
C PHE A 42 6.15 -6.42 -6.12
N PHE A 43 5.18 -6.47 -7.03
CA PHE A 43 5.42 -7.01 -8.38
C PHE A 43 6.20 -6.03 -9.27
N LEU A 44 6.28 -4.76 -8.89
CA LEU A 44 7.13 -3.78 -9.58
C LEU A 44 8.61 -3.87 -9.15
N ILE A 45 8.91 -4.36 -7.94
CA ILE A 45 10.29 -4.54 -7.48
C ILE A 45 11.14 -5.36 -8.46
N PRO A 46 10.73 -6.58 -8.88
CA PRO A 46 11.51 -7.36 -9.83
C PRO A 46 11.60 -6.71 -11.21
N LEU A 47 10.75 -5.73 -11.54
CA LEU A 47 10.75 -5.01 -12.82
C LEU A 47 11.48 -3.66 -12.75
N ALA A 48 12.02 -3.28 -11.59
CA ALA A 48 12.59 -1.94 -11.36
C ALA A 48 13.72 -1.59 -12.36
N TYR A 49 14.63 -2.52 -12.63
CA TYR A 49 15.70 -2.30 -13.60
C TYR A 49 15.18 -2.09 -15.03
N ASP A 50 14.23 -2.92 -15.48
CA ASP A 50 13.66 -2.77 -16.84
C ASP A 50 12.91 -1.45 -16.97
N PHE A 51 12.20 -1.05 -15.91
CA PHE A 51 11.49 0.21 -15.87
C PHE A 51 12.45 1.40 -16.00
N ILE A 52 13.59 1.37 -15.29
CA ILE A 52 14.62 2.42 -15.39
C ILE A 52 15.28 2.41 -16.76
N ILE A 53 15.61 1.25 -17.34
CA ILE A 53 16.17 1.17 -18.70
C ILE A 53 15.18 1.76 -19.72
N PHE A 54 13.91 1.39 -19.61
CA PHE A 54 12.87 1.85 -20.53
C PHE A 54 12.62 3.36 -20.41
N TYR A 55 12.57 3.90 -19.18
CA TYR A 55 12.18 5.28 -18.93
C TYR A 55 13.35 6.28 -18.98
N ALA A 56 14.48 5.92 -18.38
CA ALA A 56 15.64 6.80 -18.22
C ALA A 56 16.82 6.40 -19.11
N GLY A 57 16.84 5.17 -19.65
CA GLY A 57 17.93 4.64 -20.46
C GLY A 57 18.96 3.82 -19.66
N THR A 58 19.83 3.13 -20.38
CA THR A 58 20.83 2.20 -19.80
C THR A 58 21.84 2.89 -18.87
N ASN A 59 22.10 4.18 -19.09
CA ASN A 59 23.05 4.95 -18.27
C ASN A 59 22.56 5.16 -16.82
N TYR A 60 21.26 4.96 -16.57
CA TYR A 60 20.67 5.16 -15.24
C TYR A 60 20.32 3.85 -14.53
N VAL A 61 20.71 2.70 -15.08
CA VAL A 61 20.41 1.35 -14.55
C VAL A 61 20.73 1.22 -13.07
N GLU A 62 21.82 1.82 -12.61
CA GLU A 62 22.19 1.83 -11.20
C GLU A 62 21.08 2.44 -10.32
N SER A 63 20.31 3.43 -10.81
CA SER A 63 19.20 4.00 -10.03
C SER A 63 18.10 3.00 -9.67
N ALA A 64 18.04 1.84 -10.34
CA ALA A 64 17.07 0.79 -10.03
C ALA A 64 17.26 0.20 -8.62
N TRP A 65 18.49 0.13 -8.10
CA TRP A 65 18.73 -0.36 -6.74
C TRP A 65 18.13 0.59 -5.67
N ILE A 66 17.91 1.85 -6.02
CA ILE A 66 17.23 2.87 -5.19
C ILE A 66 15.70 2.68 -5.27
N LEU A 67 15.20 2.38 -6.47
CA LEU A 67 13.77 2.22 -6.71
C LEU A 67 13.18 1.03 -5.93
N MET A 68 13.92 -0.09 -5.83
CA MET A 68 13.47 -1.28 -5.10
C MET A 68 13.10 -1.02 -3.63
N PRO A 69 13.98 -0.46 -2.76
CA PRO A 69 13.64 -0.15 -1.38
C PRO A 69 12.56 0.94 -1.29
N LEU A 70 12.49 1.89 -2.23
CA LEU A 70 11.40 2.87 -2.26
C LEU A 70 10.04 2.21 -2.54
N LEU A 71 9.97 1.26 -3.47
CA LEU A 71 8.77 0.48 -3.75
C LEU A 71 8.36 -0.35 -2.52
N PHE A 72 9.33 -0.96 -1.84
CA PHE A 72 9.10 -1.70 -0.59
C PHE A 72 8.50 -0.79 0.50
N LEU A 73 9.12 0.35 0.76
CA LEU A 73 8.62 1.33 1.75
C LEU A 73 7.23 1.86 1.34
N SER A 74 7.02 2.10 0.05
CA SER A 74 5.73 2.56 -0.48
C SER A 74 4.62 1.54 -0.28
N ALA A 75 4.91 0.24 -0.40
CA ALA A 75 3.95 -0.84 -0.16
C ALA A 75 3.31 -0.77 1.23
N MET A 76 4.07 -0.36 2.24
CA MET A 76 3.59 -0.23 3.61
C MET A 76 3.01 1.16 3.90
N TYR A 77 3.71 2.21 3.46
CA TYR A 77 3.38 3.59 3.80
C TYR A 77 2.14 4.10 3.04
N VAL A 78 2.07 3.91 1.72
CA VAL A 78 1.02 4.49 0.87
C VAL A 78 -0.40 4.05 1.26
N PRO A 79 -0.73 2.75 1.40
CA PRO A 79 -2.08 2.34 1.80
C PRO A 79 -2.44 2.85 3.21
N SER A 80 -1.50 2.81 4.16
CA SER A 80 -1.69 3.32 5.52
C SER A 80 -2.00 4.82 5.52
N TYR A 81 -1.13 5.59 4.88
CA TYR A 81 -1.20 7.04 4.82
C TYR A 81 -2.46 7.52 4.10
N SER A 82 -2.73 6.93 2.93
CA SER A 82 -3.86 7.35 2.11
C SER A 82 -5.20 7.08 2.79
N LEU A 83 -5.31 6.05 3.63
CA LEU A 83 -6.54 5.77 4.36
C LEU A 83 -6.64 6.61 5.63
N TRP A 84 -5.53 6.75 6.36
CA TRP A 84 -5.48 7.59 7.54
C TRP A 84 -5.90 9.02 7.25
N THR A 85 -5.28 9.66 6.25
CA THR A 85 -5.62 11.03 5.82
C THR A 85 -7.11 11.17 5.49
N LYS A 86 -7.70 10.21 4.76
CA LYS A 86 -9.13 10.25 4.41
C LYS A 86 -10.04 10.01 5.62
N SER A 87 -9.67 9.15 6.55
CA SER A 87 -10.42 8.92 7.79
C SER A 87 -10.44 10.16 8.69
N GLU A 88 -9.31 10.85 8.85
CA GLU A 88 -9.23 12.09 9.64
C GLU A 88 -9.99 13.25 8.97
N VAL A 89 -9.93 13.36 7.64
CA VAL A 89 -10.72 14.34 6.89
C VAL A 89 -12.22 14.04 7.03
N ALA A 90 -12.65 12.78 6.90
CA ALA A 90 -14.03 12.37 7.12
C ALA A 90 -14.50 12.68 8.55
N ALA A 91 -13.60 12.55 9.53
CA ALA A 91 -13.83 12.90 10.93
C ALA A 91 -13.77 14.40 11.25
N LYS A 92 -13.79 15.27 10.22
CA LYS A 92 -13.68 16.74 10.35
C LYS A 92 -12.42 17.22 11.06
N ARG A 93 -11.32 16.46 10.95
CA ARG A 93 -10.01 16.77 11.55
C ARG A 93 -8.90 16.96 10.50
N PRO A 94 -9.10 17.78 9.44
CA PRO A 94 -8.10 17.95 8.38
C PRO A 94 -6.79 18.56 8.87
N ILE A 95 -6.81 19.27 10.01
CA ILE A 95 -5.61 19.89 10.59
C ILE A 95 -4.55 18.84 10.97
N LEU A 96 -4.95 17.62 11.32
CA LEU A 96 -4.02 16.55 11.71
C LEU A 96 -3.16 16.06 10.54
N PRO A 97 -3.73 15.61 9.41
CA PRO A 97 -2.92 15.22 8.26
C PRO A 97 -2.12 16.39 7.69
N THR A 98 -2.61 17.63 7.75
CA THR A 98 -1.81 18.79 7.32
C THR A 98 -0.58 19.03 8.20
N LYS A 99 -0.73 18.97 9.53
CA LYS A 99 0.39 19.12 10.48
C LYS A 99 1.40 17.99 10.35
N GLU A 100 0.91 16.76 10.19
CA GLU A 100 1.77 15.61 9.96
C GLU A 100 2.54 15.78 8.65
N ALA A 101 1.87 16.13 7.54
CA ALA A 101 2.53 16.26 6.25
C ALA A 101 3.64 17.32 6.28
N LEU A 102 3.37 18.45 6.93
CA LEU A 102 4.36 19.51 7.12
C LEU A 102 5.55 19.00 7.96
N THR A 103 5.29 18.26 9.04
CA THR A 103 6.33 17.68 9.90
C THR A 103 7.17 16.67 9.14
N SER A 104 6.55 15.76 8.41
CA SER A 104 7.21 14.74 7.57
C SER A 104 8.10 15.39 6.50
N ARG A 105 7.64 16.48 5.87
CA ARG A 105 8.45 17.25 4.91
C ARG A 105 9.62 17.96 5.57
N LEU A 106 9.44 18.55 6.76
CA LEU A 106 10.55 19.16 7.50
C LEU A 106 11.60 18.12 7.90
N PHE A 107 11.16 16.96 8.40
CA PHE A 107 12.05 15.84 8.73
C PHE A 107 12.82 15.37 7.49
N TYR A 108 12.15 15.25 6.34
CA TYR A 108 12.81 14.93 5.08
C TYR A 108 13.89 15.95 4.71
N ILE A 109 13.58 17.26 4.77
CA ILE A 109 14.53 18.32 4.40
C ILE A 109 15.74 18.30 5.33
N ILE A 110 15.51 18.27 6.64
CA ILE A 110 16.59 18.25 7.65
C ILE A 110 17.46 17.00 7.47
N ALA A 111 16.85 15.82 7.37
CA ALA A 111 17.57 14.58 7.17
C ALA A 111 18.34 14.58 5.84
N SER A 112 17.75 15.11 4.76
CA SER A 112 18.38 15.17 3.44
C SER A 112 19.61 16.06 3.42
N ILE A 113 19.54 17.24 4.06
CA ILE A 113 20.69 18.16 4.17
C ILE A 113 21.85 17.52 4.93
N ILE A 114 21.58 16.70 5.94
CA ILE A 114 22.60 16.06 6.77
C ILE A 114 23.14 14.78 6.12
N LEU A 115 22.26 13.91 5.64
CA LEU A 115 22.60 12.54 5.25
C LEU A 115 23.03 12.42 3.79
N ILE A 116 22.50 13.22 2.87
CA ILE A 116 22.87 13.11 1.45
C ILE A 116 24.34 13.51 1.24
N PRO A 117 24.88 14.60 1.82
CA PRO A 117 26.30 14.90 1.65
C PRO A 117 27.23 13.83 2.22
N ALA A 118 26.84 13.19 3.33
CA ALA A 118 27.66 12.18 4.00
C ALA A 118 27.55 10.78 3.37
N PHE A 119 26.37 10.38 2.91
CA PHE A 119 26.06 9.01 2.49
C PHE A 119 25.50 8.91 1.05
N GLY A 120 25.46 10.03 0.31
CA GLY A 120 24.94 10.10 -1.05
C GLY A 120 23.53 9.52 -1.16
N THR A 121 23.38 8.55 -2.06
CA THR A 121 22.12 7.88 -2.36
C THR A 121 21.53 7.08 -1.20
N ILE A 122 22.37 6.47 -0.36
CA ILE A 122 21.91 5.80 0.87
C ILE A 122 21.31 6.85 1.81
N GLY A 123 21.94 8.02 1.90
CA GLY A 123 21.43 9.16 2.66
C GLY A 123 20.04 9.61 2.18
N PHE A 124 19.78 9.58 0.88
CA PHE A 124 18.46 9.87 0.31
C PHE A 124 17.39 8.83 0.72
N LEU A 125 17.72 7.53 0.68
CA LEU A 125 16.82 6.47 1.15
C LEU A 125 16.50 6.60 2.64
N LEU A 126 17.53 6.84 3.46
CA LEU A 126 17.37 7.05 4.90
C LEU A 126 16.55 8.29 5.22
N SER A 127 16.77 9.39 4.49
CA SER A 127 15.98 10.62 4.65
C SER A 127 14.50 10.39 4.32
N THR A 128 14.23 9.59 3.28
CA THR A 128 12.88 9.18 2.91
C THR A 128 12.25 8.33 4.01
N PHE A 129 12.97 7.36 4.58
CA PHE A 129 12.50 6.55 5.69
C PHE A 129 12.21 7.40 6.95
N ILE A 130 13.13 8.28 7.32
CA ILE A 130 12.99 9.20 8.47
C ILE A 130 11.76 10.09 8.29
N SER A 131 11.47 10.55 7.07
CA SER A 131 10.29 11.36 6.78
C SER A 131 8.96 10.65 7.03
N MET A 132 8.96 9.31 7.10
CA MET A 132 7.76 8.52 7.40
C MET A 132 7.51 8.36 8.92
N LEU A 133 8.51 8.64 9.77
CA LEU A 133 8.39 8.48 11.21
C LEU A 133 7.29 9.36 11.86
N PRO A 134 7.13 10.64 11.48
CA PRO A 134 6.06 11.46 12.04
C PRO A 134 4.68 10.86 11.78
N PHE A 135 4.41 10.35 10.58
CA PHE A 135 3.16 9.65 10.28
C PHE A 135 2.87 8.55 11.30
N TRP A 136 3.81 7.62 11.51
CA TRP A 136 3.61 6.51 12.44
C TRP A 136 3.37 7.02 13.88
N LEU A 137 4.11 8.03 14.32
CA LEU A 137 3.91 8.65 15.64
C LEU A 137 2.51 9.27 15.78
N TYR A 138 2.04 10.03 14.79
CA TYR A 138 0.71 10.64 14.78
C TYR A 138 -0.40 9.59 14.74
N PHE A 139 -0.24 8.58 13.89
CA PHE A 139 -1.17 7.47 13.75
C PHE A 139 -1.37 6.74 15.08
N TYR A 140 -0.28 6.30 15.73
CA TYR A 140 -0.34 5.56 17.00
C TYR A 140 -0.85 6.42 18.16
N ARG A 141 -0.41 7.68 18.28
CA ARG A 141 -0.78 8.53 19.43
C ARG A 141 -2.22 9.03 19.39
N LYS A 142 -2.74 9.32 18.20
CA LYS A 142 -3.99 10.10 18.06
C LYS A 142 -5.12 9.32 17.41
N SER A 143 -4.85 8.67 16.28
CA SER A 143 -5.91 7.97 15.53
C SER A 143 -6.30 6.65 16.19
N SER A 144 -5.32 5.89 16.67
CA SER A 144 -5.54 4.64 17.41
C SER A 144 -6.26 4.89 18.75
N ARG A 145 -5.84 5.92 19.50
CA ARG A 145 -6.44 6.27 20.81
C ARG A 145 -7.90 6.70 20.68
N ASP A 146 -8.24 7.43 19.63
CA ASP A 146 -9.60 7.93 19.40
C ASP A 146 -10.51 6.91 18.70
N ASN A 147 -10.03 5.68 18.47
CA ASN A 147 -10.71 4.60 17.75
C ASN A 147 -11.20 4.98 16.34
N ILE A 148 -10.65 6.04 15.73
CA ILE A 148 -11.04 6.49 14.39
C ILE A 148 -10.52 5.52 13.33
N MET A 149 -9.27 5.08 13.49
CA MET A 149 -8.62 4.15 12.57
C MET A 149 -7.97 2.99 13.33
N LYS A 150 -8.26 1.78 12.88
CA LYS A 150 -7.56 0.55 13.28
C LYS A 150 -6.91 -0.07 12.07
N ILE A 151 -5.69 -0.54 12.23
CA ILE A 151 -4.95 -1.31 11.23
C ILE A 151 -4.86 -2.75 11.71
N ASP A 152 -5.24 -3.69 10.84
CA ASP A 152 -4.96 -5.09 11.04
C ASP A 152 -3.49 -5.40 10.71
N ILE A 153 -2.62 -5.28 11.72
CA ILE A 153 -1.18 -5.53 11.57
C ILE A 153 -0.92 -6.97 11.12
N MET A 154 -1.73 -7.94 11.56
CA MET A 154 -1.57 -9.35 11.20
C MET A 154 -1.87 -9.58 9.73
N SER A 155 -3.00 -9.03 9.24
CA SER A 155 -3.33 -9.11 7.81
C SER A 155 -2.32 -8.35 6.95
N MET A 156 -1.82 -7.19 7.41
CA MET A 156 -0.75 -6.46 6.73
C MET A 156 0.53 -7.29 6.63
N LEU A 157 0.94 -7.96 7.72
CA LEU A 157 2.13 -8.81 7.74
C LEU A 157 1.96 -10.02 6.80
N LYS A 158 0.81 -10.70 6.85
CA LYS A 158 0.49 -11.80 5.92
C LYS A 158 0.55 -11.34 4.46
N ALA A 159 -0.08 -10.22 4.12
CA ALA A 159 -0.05 -9.63 2.78
C ALA A 159 1.38 -9.29 2.32
N THR A 160 2.21 -8.79 3.25
CA THR A 160 3.61 -8.47 3.00
C THR A 160 4.43 -9.73 2.72
N ILE A 161 4.26 -10.78 3.52
CA ILE A 161 4.95 -12.06 3.32
C ILE A 161 4.59 -12.67 1.98
N ILE A 162 3.28 -12.80 1.67
CA ILE A 162 2.82 -13.35 0.39
C ILE A 162 3.36 -12.52 -0.78
N GLY A 163 3.28 -11.18 -0.68
CA GLY A 163 3.77 -10.25 -1.70
C GLY A 163 5.27 -10.38 -1.94
N LEU A 164 6.06 -10.46 -0.87
CA LEU A 164 7.52 -10.65 -0.93
C LEU A 164 7.89 -11.99 -1.57
N THR A 165 7.25 -13.09 -1.14
CA THR A 165 7.52 -14.43 -1.69
C THR A 165 7.27 -14.47 -3.21
N LEU A 166 6.19 -13.85 -3.66
CA LEU A 166 5.87 -13.78 -5.09
C LEU A 166 6.78 -12.80 -5.85
N ALA A 167 7.19 -11.70 -5.24
CA ALA A 167 8.19 -10.79 -5.82
C ALA A 167 9.54 -11.50 -6.03
N ILE A 168 9.98 -12.31 -5.06
CA ILE A 168 11.18 -13.15 -5.18
C ILE A 168 11.02 -14.16 -6.31
N THR A 169 9.85 -14.80 -6.41
CA THR A 169 9.56 -15.74 -7.50
C THR A 169 9.64 -15.06 -8.87
N LEU A 170 9.03 -13.89 -9.01
CA LEU A 170 9.08 -13.08 -10.23
C LEU A 170 10.51 -12.62 -10.56
N TYR A 171 11.32 -12.31 -9.54
CA TYR A 171 12.74 -11.97 -9.72
C TYR A 171 13.53 -13.14 -10.31
N PHE A 172 13.35 -14.36 -9.79
CA PHE A 172 13.98 -15.54 -10.37
C PHE A 172 13.51 -15.84 -11.79
N LEU A 173 12.20 -15.71 -12.05
CA LEU A 173 11.65 -15.86 -13.40
C LEU A 173 12.23 -14.83 -14.37
N ARG A 174 12.50 -13.61 -13.89
CA ARG A 174 13.17 -12.59 -14.68
C ARG A 174 14.60 -12.96 -15.04
N ILE A 175 15.37 -13.48 -14.09
CA ILE A 175 16.75 -13.90 -14.35
C ILE A 175 16.78 -15.05 -15.36
N LEU A 176 15.89 -16.03 -15.22
CA LEU A 176 15.90 -17.25 -16.04
C LEU A 176 15.26 -17.05 -17.42
N GLY A 177 14.19 -16.25 -17.50
CA GLY A 177 13.34 -16.12 -18.67
C GLY A 177 13.29 -14.72 -19.30
N GLY A 178 13.98 -13.75 -18.70
CA GLY A 178 13.94 -12.35 -19.13
C GLY A 178 12.59 -11.66 -18.89
N LEU A 179 12.51 -10.40 -19.31
CA LEU A 179 11.37 -9.51 -19.07
C LEU A 179 10.04 -10.08 -19.60
N TYR A 180 10.06 -10.68 -20.79
CA TYR A 180 8.84 -11.20 -21.43
C TYR A 180 8.17 -12.28 -20.57
N ILE A 181 8.96 -13.23 -20.06
CA ILE A 181 8.46 -14.29 -19.17
C ILE A 181 7.97 -13.70 -17.84
N THR A 182 8.66 -12.70 -17.29
CA THR A 182 8.21 -12.03 -16.06
C THR A 182 6.86 -11.34 -16.24
N ILE A 183 6.66 -10.63 -17.35
CA ILE A 183 5.38 -9.96 -17.67
C ILE A 183 4.26 -10.98 -17.79
N LEU A 184 4.49 -12.09 -18.51
CA LEU A 184 3.50 -13.17 -18.61
C LEU A 184 3.21 -13.81 -17.25
N ALA A 185 4.22 -13.92 -16.37
CA ALA A 185 4.08 -14.47 -15.03
C ALA A 185 3.34 -13.56 -14.04
N LEU A 186 3.14 -12.27 -14.33
CA LEU A 186 2.38 -11.37 -13.45
C LEU A 186 0.95 -11.84 -13.21
N ILE A 187 0.28 -12.34 -14.24
CA ILE A 187 -1.10 -12.82 -14.15
C ILE A 187 -1.21 -14.05 -13.23
N PRO A 188 -0.47 -15.16 -13.44
CA PRO A 188 -0.52 -16.29 -12.53
C PRO A 188 -0.04 -15.93 -11.12
N CYS A 189 0.98 -15.07 -10.96
CA CYS A 189 1.38 -14.58 -9.64
C CYS A 189 0.26 -13.78 -8.94
N ALA A 190 -0.49 -12.95 -9.67
CA ALA A 190 -1.64 -12.25 -9.11
C ALA A 190 -2.74 -13.23 -8.67
N VAL A 191 -3.02 -14.26 -9.47
CA VAL A 191 -4.00 -15.30 -9.11
C VAL A 191 -3.55 -16.09 -7.87
N ILE A 192 -2.27 -16.44 -7.78
CA ILE A 192 -1.68 -17.12 -6.61
C ILE A 192 -1.77 -16.20 -5.38
N TYR A 193 -1.43 -14.91 -5.52
CA TYR A 193 -1.55 -13.92 -4.44
C TYR A 193 -2.97 -13.86 -3.89
N LEU A 194 -3.96 -13.80 -4.79
CA LEU A 194 -5.38 -13.77 -4.42
C LEU A 194 -5.74 -15.02 -3.61
N ASN A 195 -5.47 -16.21 -4.14
CA ASN A 195 -5.81 -17.48 -3.49
C ASN A 195 -5.12 -17.64 -2.13
N LEU A 196 -3.83 -17.33 -2.03
CA LEU A 196 -3.09 -17.38 -0.75
C LEU A 196 -3.64 -16.36 0.26
N SER A 197 -4.05 -15.18 -0.20
CA SER A 197 -4.64 -14.16 0.67
C SER A 197 -5.98 -14.59 1.26
N PHE A 198 -6.81 -15.31 0.50
CA PHE A 198 -8.06 -15.90 1.04
C PHE A 198 -7.76 -17.06 1.99
N LEU A 199 -6.86 -17.98 1.60
CA LEU A 199 -6.49 -19.14 2.41
C LEU A 199 -5.91 -18.75 3.77
N LEU A 200 -5.04 -17.73 3.81
CA LEU A 200 -4.41 -17.25 5.05
C LEU A 200 -5.30 -16.27 5.84
N GLY A 201 -6.51 -15.97 5.35
CA GLY A 201 -7.45 -15.05 6.00
C GLY A 201 -7.02 -13.59 5.97
N THR A 202 -6.11 -13.21 5.06
CA THR A 202 -5.72 -11.81 4.81
C THR A 202 -6.90 -10.97 4.34
N VAL A 203 -7.88 -11.58 3.67
CA VAL A 203 -9.21 -11.02 3.35
C VAL A 203 -10.24 -12.14 3.41
N THR A 204 -11.40 -11.90 4.03
CA THR A 204 -12.50 -12.88 4.06
C THR A 204 -13.44 -12.72 2.87
N ARG A 205 -14.19 -13.77 2.53
CA ARG A 205 -15.21 -13.69 1.46
C ARG A 205 -16.28 -12.65 1.74
N GLU A 206 -16.66 -12.47 3.00
CA GLU A 206 -17.61 -11.43 3.41
C GLU A 206 -17.06 -10.02 3.17
N GLU A 207 -15.78 -9.79 3.50
CA GLU A 207 -15.09 -8.53 3.25
C GLU A 207 -14.98 -8.27 1.74
N PHE A 208 -14.69 -9.29 0.94
CA PHE A 208 -14.62 -9.18 -0.52
C PHE A 208 -16.00 -8.89 -1.16
N ALA A 209 -17.04 -9.61 -0.72
CA ALA A 209 -18.42 -9.37 -1.16
C ALA A 209 -18.89 -7.95 -0.81
N TYR A 210 -18.49 -7.46 0.36
CA TYR A 210 -18.74 -6.09 0.78
C TYR A 210 -18.12 -5.07 -0.18
N ILE A 211 -16.85 -5.23 -0.57
CA ILE A 211 -16.19 -4.37 -1.57
C ILE A 211 -16.94 -4.39 -2.89
N LYS A 212 -17.26 -5.59 -3.37
CA LYS A 212 -17.96 -5.78 -4.64
C LYS A 212 -19.29 -5.03 -4.62
N LYS A 213 -20.06 -5.10 -3.53
CA LYS A 213 -21.31 -4.37 -3.39
C LYS A 213 -21.11 -2.85 -3.36
N SER A 214 -20.08 -2.36 -2.67
CA SER A 214 -19.82 -0.92 -2.52
C SER A 214 -19.06 -0.29 -3.70
N SER A 215 -18.61 -1.08 -4.66
CA SER A 215 -17.81 -0.60 -5.79
C SER A 215 -18.66 -0.09 -6.98
N PRO A 216 -18.16 0.89 -7.76
CA PRO A 216 -18.74 1.31 -9.04
C PRO A 216 -18.98 0.14 -10.01
N LYS A 217 -19.98 0.26 -10.89
CA LYS A 217 -20.38 -0.80 -11.85
C LYS A 217 -19.20 -1.35 -12.67
N SER A 218 -18.25 -0.51 -13.08
CA SER A 218 -17.04 -0.93 -13.81
C SER A 218 -16.16 -1.86 -12.98
N LEU A 219 -15.89 -1.51 -11.73
CA LEU A 219 -15.10 -2.32 -10.79
C LEU A 219 -15.83 -3.61 -10.38
N ARG A 220 -17.17 -3.60 -10.30
CA ARG A 220 -17.95 -4.81 -10.00
C ARG A 220 -17.71 -5.94 -11.00
N LYS A 221 -17.55 -5.61 -12.29
CA LYS A 221 -17.22 -6.62 -13.32
C LYS A 221 -15.86 -7.25 -13.05
N ILE A 222 -14.85 -6.43 -12.73
CA ILE A 222 -13.50 -6.89 -12.39
C ILE A 222 -13.54 -7.79 -11.15
N PHE A 223 -14.22 -7.36 -10.08
CA PHE A 223 -14.36 -8.17 -8.87
C PHE A 223 -15.11 -9.49 -9.12
N THR A 224 -16.07 -9.52 -10.04
CA THR A 224 -16.75 -10.77 -10.42
C THR A 224 -15.82 -11.73 -11.16
N ILE A 225 -14.91 -11.22 -11.99
CA ILE A 225 -13.89 -12.04 -12.65
C ILE A 225 -12.90 -12.58 -11.61
N ILE A 226 -12.42 -11.71 -10.72
CA ILE A 226 -11.54 -12.10 -9.61
C ILE A 226 -12.18 -13.20 -8.75
N GLU A 227 -13.48 -13.06 -8.43
CA GLU A 227 -14.22 -14.06 -7.65
C GLU A 227 -14.23 -15.44 -8.30
N LYS A 228 -14.35 -15.50 -9.63
CA LYS A 228 -14.29 -16.77 -10.39
C LYS A 228 -12.89 -17.39 -10.42
N LEU A 229 -11.84 -16.60 -10.20
CA LEU A 229 -10.44 -17.05 -10.18
C LEU A 229 -9.98 -17.51 -8.79
N ILE A 230 -10.79 -17.26 -7.76
CA ILE A 230 -10.55 -17.80 -6.41
C ILE A 230 -11.10 -19.23 -6.40
N LEU A 231 -10.21 -20.20 -6.26
CA LEU A 231 -10.55 -21.63 -6.31
C LEU A 231 -10.90 -22.21 -4.94
N ILE A 232 -10.74 -21.43 -3.87
CA ILE A 232 -10.87 -21.82 -2.46
C ILE A 232 -11.99 -21.04 -1.79
#